data_AF-A0A8X7NKZ7-F1
#
_entry.id   AF-A0A8X7NKZ7-F1
#
_cell.length_a   1.000
_cell.length_b   1.000
_cell.length_c   1.000
_cell.angle_alpha   90.00
_cell.angle_beta   90.00
_cell.angle_gamma   90.00
#
_symmetry.space_group_name_H-M   'P 1'
#
loop_
_entity.id
_entity.type
_entity.pdbx_description
1 polymer ?
#
loop_
_entity_poly.entity_id
_entity_poly.type
_entity_poly.pdbx_seq_one_letter_code
_entity_poly.pdbx_strand_id
1 'polypeptide(L)'
;MLSRLGAGQTSRLSTRFIRPSLIRGIKTIPQPPGFVVGTVNDAYVGPKPHKLEGSYHWTLERLVSAGLVPLVLAPMFTGASTFVDSTLSALLLYHCYAGFQSCIIDYIPKRVYGSYFNYAMYLLTFGTGVAGYGIYEIEKKEGGISTIISKLWKA
;
A
#
# COMPACT_ATOMS: atom_id res chain seq x y z
N MET A 1 35.74 -36.66 -46.73
CA MET A 1 35.23 -36.95 -45.37
C MET A 1 35.32 -35.65 -44.57
N LEU A 2 34.32 -34.78 -44.76
CA LEU A 2 33.34 -34.35 -43.75
C LEU A 2 33.93 -33.61 -42.54
N SER A 3 33.68 -32.28 -42.55
CA SER A 3 33.30 -31.36 -41.45
C SER A 3 34.18 -31.33 -40.17
N ARG A 4 34.41 -30.18 -39.53
CA ARG A 4 33.40 -29.33 -38.91
C ARG A 4 33.89 -27.90 -38.71
N LEU A 5 33.07 -26.95 -39.14
CA LEU A 5 32.99 -25.58 -38.62
C LEU A 5 32.87 -25.62 -37.09
N GLY A 6 33.67 -24.82 -36.40
CA GLY A 6 33.70 -24.76 -34.94
C GLY A 6 33.73 -23.33 -34.43
N ALA A 7 32.52 -22.79 -34.24
CA ALA A 7 32.10 -21.76 -33.28
C ALA A 7 32.84 -20.41 -33.27
N GLY A 8 32.12 -19.40 -33.78
CA GLY A 8 32.46 -17.99 -33.65
C GLY A 8 32.72 -17.57 -32.20
N GLN A 9 33.75 -16.76 -32.06
CA GLN A 9 34.14 -16.04 -30.87
C GLN A 9 33.02 -15.05 -30.52
N THR A 10 31.99 -15.52 -29.81
CA THR A 10 30.96 -14.65 -29.25
C THR A 10 31.61 -13.79 -28.19
N SER A 11 31.83 -12.51 -28.50
CA SER A 11 32.11 -11.50 -27.50
C SER A 11 30.97 -11.55 -26.49
N ARG A 12 31.23 -12.15 -25.34
CA ARG A 12 30.35 -12.02 -24.18
C ARG A 12 30.39 -10.55 -23.78
N LEU A 13 29.49 -9.75 -24.35
CA LEU A 13 29.13 -8.44 -23.83
C LEU A 13 28.89 -8.64 -22.34
N SER A 14 29.80 -8.08 -21.54
CA SER A 14 29.68 -8.05 -20.10
C SER A 14 28.47 -7.18 -19.81
N THR A 15 27.30 -7.81 -19.71
CA THR A 15 26.13 -7.20 -19.10
C THR A 15 26.47 -7.07 -17.63
N ARG A 16 27.27 -6.05 -17.28
CA ARG A 16 27.28 -5.45 -15.95
C ARG A 16 25.90 -4.88 -15.75
N PHE A 17 24.95 -5.77 -15.43
CA PHE A 17 23.67 -5.41 -14.89
C PHE A 17 23.94 -4.42 -13.77
N ILE A 18 23.32 -3.26 -13.92
CA ILE A 18 23.22 -2.19 -12.93
C ILE A 18 23.05 -2.87 -11.56
N ARG A 19 24.12 -2.92 -10.77
CA ARG A 19 23.99 -3.36 -9.38
C ARG A 19 23.10 -2.31 -8.72
N PRO A 20 21.96 -2.67 -8.13
CA PRO A 20 21.12 -1.70 -7.44
C PRO A 20 21.87 -1.24 -6.19
N SER A 21 22.70 -0.21 -6.33
CA SER A 21 23.44 0.43 -5.24
C SER A 21 22.50 1.13 -4.26
N LEU A 22 21.27 1.44 -4.68
CA LEU A 22 20.27 2.14 -3.89
C LEU A 22 19.83 1.38 -2.63
N ILE A 23 19.86 0.03 -2.64
CA ILE A 23 19.42 -0.77 -1.49
C ILE A 23 20.50 -0.79 -0.39
N ARG A 24 21.78 -0.60 -0.74
CA ARG A 24 22.90 -0.72 0.21
C ARG A 24 23.15 0.51 1.08
N GLY A 25 22.38 1.58 0.89
CA GLY A 25 22.54 2.85 1.62
C GLY A 25 21.61 3.05 2.82
N ILE A 26 20.55 2.25 2.96
CA ILE A 26 19.58 2.41 4.04
C ILE A 26 20.17 1.80 5.32
N LYS A 27 20.54 2.65 6.27
CA LYS A 27 20.99 2.21 7.59
C LYS A 27 19.81 1.69 8.38
N THR A 28 19.79 0.38 8.63
CA THR A 28 18.81 -0.27 9.50
C THR A 28 19.32 -0.33 10.94
N ILE A 29 18.39 -0.43 11.89
CA ILE A 29 18.71 -0.64 13.30
C ILE A 29 19.29 -2.06 13.45
N PRO A 30 20.46 -2.24 14.10
CA PRO A 30 21.02 -3.56 14.37
C PRO A 30 20.03 -4.44 15.15
N GLN A 31 19.85 -5.69 14.71
CA GLN A 31 18.92 -6.65 15.33
C GLN A 31 19.70 -7.78 16.00
N PRO A 32 19.23 -8.31 17.15
CA PRO A 32 19.84 -9.49 17.75
C PRO A 32 19.62 -10.74 16.90
N PRO A 33 20.53 -11.74 16.96
CA PRO A 33 20.38 -13.00 16.23
C PRO A 33 19.06 -13.68 16.57
N GLY A 34 18.24 -13.99 15.55
CA GLY A 34 16.94 -14.65 15.74
C GLY A 34 15.89 -13.80 16.47
N PHE A 35 16.12 -12.50 16.67
CA PHE A 35 15.24 -11.60 17.42
C PHE A 35 14.96 -12.02 18.88
N VAL A 36 15.81 -12.88 19.45
CA VAL A 36 15.70 -13.25 20.87
C VAL A 36 16.26 -12.11 21.71
N VAL A 37 15.41 -11.56 22.58
CA VAL A 37 15.79 -10.56 23.58
C VAL A 37 15.78 -11.26 24.93
N GLY A 38 16.93 -11.37 25.58
CA GLY A 38 17.10 -12.14 26.82
C GLY A 38 17.66 -13.54 26.60
N THR A 39 17.44 -14.43 27.56
CA THR A 39 17.86 -15.84 27.55
C THR A 39 16.73 -16.74 27.08
N VAL A 40 17.05 -18.01 26.75
CA VAL A 40 16.05 -19.01 26.32
C VAL A 40 15.03 -19.33 27.42
N ASN A 41 15.35 -19.05 28.69
CA ASN A 41 14.50 -19.32 29.84
C ASN A 41 13.61 -18.12 30.22
N ASP A 42 13.79 -16.95 29.60
CA ASP A 42 13.00 -15.76 29.90
C ASP A 42 11.64 -15.83 29.19
N ALA A 43 10.56 -15.54 29.93
CA ALA A 43 9.21 -15.52 29.37
C ALA A 43 9.06 -14.35 28.38
N TYR A 44 8.41 -14.61 27.25
CA TYR A 44 8.08 -13.56 26.29
C TYR A 44 7.12 -12.54 26.92
N VAL A 45 7.52 -11.27 26.90
CA VAL A 45 6.67 -10.15 27.33
C VAL A 45 6.10 -9.48 26.09
N GLY A 46 4.83 -9.76 25.79
CA GLY A 46 4.12 -9.12 24.68
C GLY A 46 3.87 -7.63 24.91
N PRO A 47 3.69 -6.84 23.83
CA PRO A 47 3.26 -5.46 23.96
C PRO A 47 1.88 -5.38 24.63
N LYS A 48 1.64 -4.31 25.40
CA LYS A 48 0.34 -4.08 26.05
C LYS A 48 -0.77 -3.99 25.00
N PRO A 49 -1.89 -4.73 25.15
CA PRO A 49 -2.96 -4.71 24.17
C PRO A 49 -3.61 -3.32 24.10
N HIS A 50 -3.87 -2.86 22.87
CA HIS A 50 -4.59 -1.62 22.60
C HIS A 50 -5.72 -1.89 21.60
N LYS A 51 -6.98 -1.75 22.05
CA LYS A 51 -8.15 -2.16 21.26
C LYS A 51 -8.30 -1.38 19.94
N LEU A 52 -7.90 -0.10 19.92
CA LEU A 52 -7.96 0.74 18.72
C LEU A 52 -6.96 0.30 17.65
N GLU A 53 -5.87 -0.37 18.02
CA GLU A 53 -4.87 -0.91 17.08
C GLU A 53 -5.09 -2.42 16.82
N GLY A 54 -6.13 -3.00 17.42
CA GLY A 54 -6.42 -4.42 17.38
C GLY A 54 -7.85 -4.67 16.92
N SER A 55 -8.70 -5.15 17.84
CA SER A 55 -10.05 -5.63 17.51
C SER A 55 -10.93 -4.59 16.82
N TYR A 56 -10.92 -3.33 17.27
CA TYR A 56 -11.77 -2.31 16.68
C TYR A 56 -11.32 -1.92 15.27
N HIS A 57 -10.01 -1.78 15.06
CA HIS A 57 -9.45 -1.56 13.74
C HIS A 57 -9.87 -2.66 12.77
N TRP A 58 -9.67 -3.93 13.17
CA TRP A 58 -10.05 -5.08 12.37
C TRP A 58 -11.55 -5.08 12.02
N THR A 59 -12.43 -4.88 13.00
CA THR A 59 -13.87 -4.88 12.77
C THR A 59 -14.29 -3.75 11.83
N LEU A 60 -13.75 -2.54 12.00
CA LEU A 60 -14.05 -1.40 11.13
C LEU A 60 -13.58 -1.65 9.68
N GLU A 61 -12.38 -2.19 9.49
CA GLU A 61 -11.90 -2.54 8.15
C GLU A 61 -12.81 -3.56 7.46
N ARG A 62 -13.24 -4.60 8.17
CA ARG A 62 -14.13 -5.62 7.60
C ARG A 62 -15.50 -5.05 7.27
N LEU A 63 -16.04 -4.19 8.13
CA LEU A 63 -17.31 -3.51 7.90
C LEU A 63 -17.25 -2.62 6.65
N VAL A 64 -16.21 -1.78 6.54
CA VAL A 64 -16.04 -0.90 5.38
C VAL A 64 -15.84 -1.73 4.10
N SER A 65 -15.02 -2.78 4.15
CA SER A 65 -14.78 -3.65 2.99
C SER A 65 -16.06 -4.35 2.53
N ALA A 66 -16.87 -4.85 3.46
CA ALA A 66 -18.16 -5.45 3.15
C ALA A 66 -19.16 -4.42 2.59
N GLY A 67 -19.19 -3.21 3.13
CA GLY A 67 -20.04 -2.12 2.65
C GLY A 67 -19.65 -1.57 1.27
N LEU A 68 -18.37 -1.65 0.90
CA LEU A 68 -17.89 -1.24 -0.42
C LEU A 68 -18.43 -2.12 -1.55
N VAL A 69 -18.66 -3.41 -1.30
CA VAL A 69 -19.15 -4.36 -2.34
C VAL A 69 -20.45 -3.89 -3.00
N PRO A 70 -21.55 -3.60 -2.27
CA PRO A 70 -22.75 -3.06 -2.89
C PRO A 70 -22.59 -1.61 -3.37
N LEU A 71 -21.77 -0.79 -2.72
CA LEU A 71 -21.59 0.62 -3.11
C LEU A 71 -20.92 0.78 -4.47
N VAL A 72 -19.96 -0.09 -4.83
CA VAL A 72 -19.34 -0.07 -6.16
C VAL A 72 -20.36 -0.39 -7.26
N LEU A 73 -21.36 -1.21 -6.95
CA LEU A 73 -22.43 -1.57 -7.89
C LEU A 73 -23.57 -0.55 -7.94
N ALA A 74 -23.78 0.23 -6.87
CA ALA A 74 -24.92 1.14 -6.75
C ALA A 74 -25.08 2.10 -7.96
N PRO A 75 -24.02 2.77 -8.46
CA PRO A 75 -24.14 3.66 -9.62
C PRO A 75 -24.65 2.99 -10.90
N MET A 76 -24.50 1.66 -11.03
CA MET A 76 -25.00 0.91 -12.18
C MET A 76 -26.53 0.79 -12.19
N PHE A 77 -27.17 0.83 -11.01
CA PHE A 77 -28.62 0.67 -10.87
C PHE A 77 -29.34 2.00 -10.62
N THR A 78 -28.71 2.92 -9.86
CA THR A 78 -29.31 4.20 -9.50
C THR A 78 -28.89 5.34 -10.44
N GLY A 79 -27.91 5.11 -11.31
CA GLY A 79 -27.20 6.17 -12.03
C GLY A 79 -26.23 6.95 -11.13
N ALA A 80 -25.50 7.89 -11.74
CA ALA A 80 -24.57 8.76 -11.03
C ALA A 80 -25.32 9.67 -10.06
N SER A 81 -24.95 9.62 -8.78
CA SER A 81 -25.48 10.54 -7.77
C SER A 81 -24.35 10.98 -6.86
N THR A 82 -24.32 12.27 -6.53
CA THR A 82 -23.27 12.83 -5.67
C THR A 82 -23.23 12.11 -4.34
N PHE A 83 -24.37 11.86 -3.69
CA PHE A 83 -24.41 11.20 -2.38
C PHE A 83 -23.79 9.80 -2.38
N VAL A 84 -24.13 8.96 -3.36
CA VAL A 84 -23.57 7.60 -3.47
C VAL A 84 -22.09 7.68 -3.81
N ASP A 85 -21.70 8.57 -4.72
CA ASP A 85 -20.32 8.76 -5.13
C ASP A 85 -19.44 9.30 -4.00
N SER A 86 -19.95 10.21 -3.17
CA SER A 86 -19.25 10.72 -1.99
C SER A 86 -19.04 9.62 -0.97
N THR A 87 -20.09 8.83 -0.71
CA THR A 87 -20.03 7.72 0.24
C THR A 87 -19.04 6.65 -0.23
N LEU A 88 -19.13 6.28 -1.51
CA LEU A 88 -18.20 5.34 -2.16
C LEU A 88 -16.77 5.86 -2.08
N SER A 89 -16.53 7.11 -2.47
CA SER A 89 -15.19 7.70 -2.51
C SER A 89 -14.57 7.85 -1.13
N ALA A 90 -15.34 8.28 -0.12
CA ALA A 90 -14.87 8.41 1.25
C ALA A 90 -14.52 7.06 1.88
N LEU A 91 -15.37 6.05 1.72
CA LEU A 91 -15.12 4.70 2.24
C LEU A 91 -13.96 4.02 1.49
N LEU A 92 -13.85 4.24 0.19
CA LEU A 92 -12.73 3.75 -0.61
C LEU A 92 -11.42 4.39 -0.16
N LEU A 93 -11.42 5.71 0.08
CA LEU A 93 -10.25 6.43 0.59
C LEU A 93 -9.78 5.85 1.94
N TYR A 94 -10.71 5.60 2.87
CA TYR A 94 -10.39 4.94 4.13
C TYR A 94 -9.84 3.53 3.93
N HIS A 95 -10.48 2.72 3.08
CA HIS A 95 -10.05 1.36 2.78
C HIS A 95 -8.63 1.32 2.22
N CYS A 96 -8.31 2.22 1.27
CA CYS A 96 -6.96 2.37 0.73
C CYS A 96 -5.97 2.84 1.79
N TYR A 97 -6.33 3.80 2.65
CA TYR A 97 -5.47 4.26 3.75
C TYR A 97 -5.10 3.12 4.70
N ALA A 98 -6.09 2.36 5.18
CA ALA A 98 -5.87 1.22 6.09
C ALA A 98 -5.06 0.09 5.43
N GLY A 99 -5.35 -0.20 4.15
CA GLY A 99 -4.59 -1.18 3.36
C GLY A 99 -3.12 -0.78 3.19
N PHE A 100 -2.84 0.46 2.80
CA PHE A 100 -1.46 0.95 2.67
C PHE A 100 -0.74 1.04 4.02
N GLN A 101 -1.43 1.42 5.09
CA GLN A 101 -0.89 1.40 6.44
C GLN A 101 -0.43 -0.03 6.81
N SER A 102 -1.25 -1.05 6.50
CA SER A 102 -0.89 -2.46 6.72
C SER A 102 0.35 -2.85 5.92
N CYS A 103 0.44 -2.49 4.63
CA CYS A 103 1.63 -2.75 3.82
C CYS A 103 2.90 -2.08 4.40
N ILE A 104 2.79 -0.84 4.89
CA ILE A 104 3.93 -0.13 5.49
C ILE A 104 4.39 -0.82 6.78
N ILE A 105 3.46 -1.26 7.63
CA ILE A 105 3.77 -1.95 8.89
C ILE A 105 4.50 -3.27 8.63
N ASP A 106 4.07 -4.03 7.61
CA ASP A 106 4.66 -5.33 7.28
C ASP A 106 6.03 -5.23 6.61
N TYR A 107 6.18 -4.33 5.63
CA TYR A 107 7.39 -4.28 4.79
C TYR A 107 8.41 -3.22 5.21
N ILE A 108 7.99 -2.18 5.94
CA ILE A 108 8.87 -1.12 6.46
C ILE A 108 8.75 -1.06 7.98
N PRO A 109 8.99 -2.15 8.73
CA PRO A 109 8.70 -2.18 10.16
C PRO A 109 9.55 -1.15 10.92
N LYS A 110 8.91 -0.41 11.83
CA LYS A 110 9.54 0.62 12.67
C LYS A 110 10.80 0.13 13.41
N ARG A 111 10.80 -1.14 13.86
CA ARG A 111 11.93 -1.74 14.58
C ARG A 111 13.20 -1.88 13.73
N VAL A 112 13.08 -1.98 12.41
CA VAL A 112 14.20 -2.15 11.47
C VAL A 112 14.57 -0.83 10.82
N TYR A 113 13.57 -0.07 10.38
CA TYR A 113 13.76 1.12 9.55
C TYR A 113 13.66 2.45 10.32
N GLY A 114 13.31 2.43 11.61
CA GLY A 114 13.28 3.61 12.47
C GLY A 114 12.46 4.75 11.87
N SER A 115 13.13 5.88 11.60
CA SER A 115 12.48 7.11 11.08
C SER A 115 11.86 6.94 9.69
N TYR A 116 12.36 6.03 8.84
CA TYR A 116 11.78 5.83 7.51
C TYR A 116 10.35 5.29 7.57
N PHE A 117 10.02 4.50 8.59
CA PHE A 117 8.63 4.10 8.85
C PHE A 117 7.74 5.33 9.12
N ASN A 118 8.22 6.27 9.96
CA ASN A 118 7.46 7.49 10.25
C ASN A 118 7.30 8.36 8.99
N TYR A 119 8.34 8.49 8.16
CA TYR A 119 8.24 9.23 6.90
C TYR A 119 7.23 8.60 5.94
N ALA A 120 7.22 7.27 5.80
CA ALA A 120 6.23 6.56 4.99
C ALA A 120 4.81 6.79 5.51
N MET A 121 4.60 6.73 6.83
CA MET A 121 3.31 7.03 7.45
C MET A 121 2.87 8.48 7.23
N TYR A 122 3.77 9.46 7.41
CA TYR A 122 3.45 10.87 7.17
C TYR A 122 3.10 11.14 5.71
N LEU A 123 3.85 10.55 4.78
CA LEU A 123 3.56 10.67 3.35
C LEU A 123 2.20 10.05 3.02
N LEU A 124 1.89 8.88 3.60
CA LEU A 124 0.58 8.25 3.44
C LEU A 124 -0.53 9.16 3.96
N THR A 125 -0.44 9.66 5.21
CA THR A 125 -1.43 10.55 5.78
C THR A 125 -1.60 11.83 4.96
N PHE A 126 -0.49 12.44 4.52
CA PHE A 126 -0.52 13.62 3.67
C PHE A 126 -1.18 13.34 2.32
N GLY A 127 -0.78 12.26 1.64
CA GLY A 127 -1.35 11.84 0.36
C GLY A 127 -2.85 11.54 0.47
N THR A 128 -3.29 10.89 1.55
CA THR A 128 -4.70 10.66 1.84
C THR A 128 -5.47 11.97 2.05
N GLY A 129 -4.88 12.95 2.74
CA GLY A 129 -5.47 14.29 2.90
C GLY A 129 -5.63 15.01 1.55
N VAL A 130 -4.59 14.98 0.70
CA VAL A 130 -4.64 15.54 -0.66
C VAL A 130 -5.69 14.83 -1.51
N ALA A 131 -5.76 13.49 -1.45
CA ALA A 131 -6.77 12.71 -2.16
C ALA A 131 -8.19 13.03 -1.67
N GLY A 132 -8.39 13.23 -0.37
CA GLY A 132 -9.66 13.68 0.20
C GLY A 132 -10.10 15.05 -0.34
N TYR A 133 -9.17 16.00 -0.45
CA TYR A 133 -9.45 17.28 -1.11
C TYR A 133 -9.75 17.12 -2.61
N GLY A 134 -9.05 16.21 -3.30
CA GLY A 134 -9.34 15.86 -4.69
C GLY A 134 -10.75 15.30 -4.89
N ILE A 135 -11.22 14.43 -3.99
CA ILE A 135 -12.59 13.90 -4.00
C ILE A 135 -13.61 15.04 -3.86
N TYR A 136 -13.38 15.97 -2.93
CA TYR A 136 -14.23 17.15 -2.75
C TYR A 136 -14.31 18.00 -4.03
N GLU A 137 -13.18 18.27 -4.69
CA GLU A 137 -13.14 19.03 -5.94
C GLU A 137 -13.88 18.29 -7.08
N ILE A 138 -13.71 16.97 -7.17
CA ILE A 138 -14.41 16.11 -8.14
C ILE A 138 -15.92 16.17 -7.93
N GLU A 139 -16.38 16.07 -6.70
CA GLU A 139 -17.81 16.13 -6.39
C GLU A 139 -18.41 17.48 -6.76
N LYS A 140 -17.72 18.58 -6.42
CA LYS A 140 -18.19 19.93 -6.72
C LYS A 140 -18.22 20.26 -8.21
N LYS A 141 -17.20 19.84 -8.98
CA LYS A 141 -17.02 20.26 -10.38
C LYS A 141 -17.60 19.27 -11.38
N GLU A 142 -17.42 17.98 -11.12
CA GLU A 142 -17.72 16.91 -12.08
C GLU A 142 -18.98 16.10 -11.71
N GLY A 143 -19.59 16.39 -10.56
CA GLY A 143 -20.80 15.72 -10.11
C GLY A 143 -20.56 14.31 -9.56
N GLY A 144 -19.33 13.97 -9.21
CA GLY A 144 -18.96 12.69 -8.58
C GLY A 144 -18.03 11.81 -9.41
N ILE A 145 -17.50 10.77 -8.77
CA ILE A 145 -16.46 9.91 -9.33
C ILE A 145 -16.99 9.00 -10.45
N SER A 146 -18.26 8.55 -10.36
CA SER A 146 -18.87 7.68 -11.36
C SER A 146 -19.04 8.40 -12.71
N THR A 147 -19.33 9.70 -12.67
CA THR A 147 -19.40 10.56 -13.86
C THR A 147 -18.04 10.66 -14.55
N ILE A 148 -16.96 10.88 -13.78
CA ILE A 148 -15.60 10.92 -14.33
C ILE A 148 -15.22 9.58 -14.95
N ILE A 149 -15.47 8.48 -14.25
CA ILE A 149 -15.18 7.12 -14.76
C ILE A 149 -15.96 6.88 -16.07
N SER A 150 -17.23 7.29 -16.12
CA SER A 150 -18.06 7.15 -17.32
C SER A 150 -17.55 7.97 -18.50
N LYS A 151 -17.01 9.18 -18.25
CA LYS A 151 -16.36 10.01 -19.27
C LYS A 151 -15.05 9.37 -19.73
N LEU A 152 -14.22 8.92 -18.79
CA LEU A 152 -12.93 8.29 -19.05
C LEU A 152 -13.07 6.98 -19.85
N TRP A 153 -14.11 6.19 -19.58
CA TRP A 153 -14.35 4.94 -20.30
C TRP A 153 -14.79 5.14 -21.75
N LYS A 154 -15.38 6.30 -22.06
CA LYS A 154 -15.78 6.69 -23.42
C LYS A 154 -14.70 7.48 -24.17
N ALA A 155 -13.58 7.78 -23.51
CA ALA A 155 -12.47 8.55 -24.07
C ALA A 155 -11.56 7.69 -24.97
#